data_AF-G0MUK6-F1
#
_entry.id   AF-G0MUK6-F1
#
_cell.length_a   1.000
_cell.length_b   1.000
_cell.length_c   1.000
_cell.angle_alpha   90.00
_cell.angle_beta   90.00
_cell.angle_gamma   90.00
#
_symmetry.space_group_name_H-M   'P 1'
#
loop_
_entity.id
_entity.type
_entity.pdbx_description
1 polymer ?
#
loop_
_entity_poly.entity_id
_entity_poly.type
_entity_poly.pdbx_seq_one_letter_code
_entity_poly.pdbx_strand_id
1 'polypeptide(L)'
;MSSTTTNTVQQRETTVMAAEGKKLSFKRLFSRIFSKKQKSSTDNDLKVFQLEAQLAKSEADRQAQTAVSESLVAENQRIQKALEMAEIKLQEAMSSFENEREEYLKIIEKHKYDQREIVHGLNCDKNELIRKLQTAHQITTDLKLDAQAEQEHIQKVLKIEAQLCKDQKDFEEIRKKSQAAMRKQLKKESEKSGELFSWQSCEICLEPFGEEKERTPRIFGCGHTFCLECSKKLVEEDYVKCPLDRIGTQFKGNIEKVLPKNFSVLNMCI
;
A
#
# COMPACT_ATOMS: atom_id res chain seq x y z
N MET A 1 -36.00 -6.90 31.93
CA MET A 1 -35.26 -7.61 32.99
C MET A 1 -35.29 -6.71 34.21
N SER A 2 -36.39 -6.69 34.97
CA SER A 2 -36.83 -7.66 36.00
C SER A 2 -36.25 -7.32 37.37
N SER A 3 -37.15 -7.35 38.37
CA SER A 3 -36.94 -7.32 39.85
C SER A 3 -36.78 -5.91 40.42
N THR A 4 -37.72 -5.30 41.16
CA THR A 4 -38.66 -5.73 42.21
C THR A 4 -37.97 -6.33 43.43
N THR A 5 -37.91 -5.56 44.53
CA THR A 5 -38.02 -6.11 45.90
C THR A 5 -38.46 -5.05 46.91
N THR A 6 -39.65 -5.28 47.43
CA THR A 6 -40.26 -4.76 48.67
C THR A 6 -39.71 -5.48 49.91
N ASN A 7 -39.59 -4.81 51.06
CA ASN A 7 -39.80 -5.40 52.39
C ASN A 7 -40.04 -4.28 53.43
N THR A 8 -41.23 -4.07 54.01
CA THR A 8 -42.01 -4.81 55.05
C THR A 8 -41.47 -4.68 56.49
N VAL A 9 -42.22 -3.89 57.28
CA VAL A 9 -42.64 -4.09 58.69
C VAL A 9 -41.61 -4.00 59.83
N GLN A 10 -41.83 -3.03 60.74
CA GLN A 10 -42.15 -3.38 62.14
C GLN A 10 -42.92 -2.26 62.86
N GLN A 11 -44.20 -2.53 63.12
CA GLN A 11 -45.02 -1.88 64.13
C GLN A 11 -44.53 -2.26 65.52
N ARG A 12 -44.61 -1.35 66.50
CA ARG A 12 -44.72 -1.70 67.91
C ARG A 12 -45.93 -0.99 68.51
N GLU A 13 -46.84 -1.83 68.98
CA GLU A 13 -48.05 -1.52 69.71
C GLU A 13 -47.77 -1.18 71.17
N THR A 14 -48.60 -0.26 71.67
CA THR A 14 -49.26 -0.17 72.99
C THR A 14 -48.58 -0.69 74.26
N THR A 15 -48.57 0.16 75.29
CA THR A 15 -48.94 -0.27 76.64
C THR A 15 -49.73 0.83 77.34
N VAL A 16 -51.03 0.57 77.51
CA VAL A 16 -51.97 1.26 78.38
C VAL A 16 -51.78 0.70 79.79
N MET A 17 -51.59 1.55 80.79
CA MET A 17 -51.80 1.19 82.20
C MET A 17 -52.70 2.25 82.83
N ALA A 18 -53.97 1.89 82.94
CA ALA A 18 -54.94 2.51 83.82
C ALA A 18 -54.69 2.01 85.26
N ALA A 19 -54.70 2.92 86.23
CA ALA A 19 -54.80 2.59 87.64
C ALA A 19 -55.75 3.58 88.33
N GLU A 20 -56.96 3.08 88.60
CA GLU A 20 -57.73 3.19 89.83
C GLU A 20 -57.37 4.39 90.74
N GLY A 21 -58.25 5.36 90.96
CA GLY A 21 -59.57 5.15 91.54
C GLY A 21 -59.55 5.40 93.05
N LYS A 22 -59.54 6.67 93.48
CA LYS A 22 -60.15 7.08 94.77
C LYS A 22 -60.87 8.42 94.60
N LYS A 23 -62.18 8.30 94.35
CA LYS A 23 -63.16 9.39 94.50
C LYS A 23 -63.19 9.82 95.97
N LEU A 24 -62.45 10.86 96.34
CA LEU A 24 -62.68 11.56 97.60
C LEU A 24 -63.71 12.68 97.35
N SER A 25 -64.96 12.28 97.60
CA SER A 25 -66.13 13.16 97.70
C SER A 25 -65.90 14.22 98.78
N PHE A 26 -65.57 15.44 98.36
CA PHE A 26 -65.37 16.62 99.23
C PHE A 26 -66.68 17.19 99.82
N LYS A 27 -67.79 16.43 99.80
CA LYS A 27 -69.11 16.86 100.28
C LYS A 27 -69.39 16.57 101.77
N ARG A 28 -68.40 16.23 102.60
CA ARG A 28 -68.63 15.88 104.02
C ARG A 28 -67.66 16.46 105.06
N LEU A 29 -66.89 17.50 104.74
CA LEU A 29 -66.11 18.26 105.73
C LEU A 29 -66.65 19.68 106.05
N PHE A 30 -67.81 20.05 105.50
CA PHE A 30 -68.34 21.41 105.53
C PHE A 30 -69.51 21.66 106.52
N SER A 31 -69.61 20.95 107.64
CA SER A 31 -70.78 21.09 108.54
C SER A 31 -70.51 21.04 110.04
N ARG A 32 -69.36 21.49 110.53
CA ARG A 32 -69.16 21.63 112.00
C ARG A 32 -68.39 22.83 112.52
N ILE A 33 -68.08 23.83 111.68
CA ILE A 33 -67.49 25.10 112.13
C ILE A 33 -68.15 26.26 111.35
N PHE A 34 -69.45 26.43 111.52
CA PHE A 34 -70.10 27.72 111.27
C PHE A 34 -70.82 28.12 112.54
N SER A 35 -70.15 28.90 113.38
CA SER A 35 -70.80 29.76 114.37
C SER A 35 -69.84 30.84 114.84
N LYS A 36 -69.66 31.86 114.01
CA LYS A 36 -69.71 33.29 114.36
C LYS A 36 -68.97 34.12 113.30
N LYS A 37 -69.78 34.88 112.56
CA LYS A 37 -69.61 36.32 112.37
C LYS A 37 -68.26 36.79 111.82
N GLN A 38 -68.15 36.89 110.49
CA GLN A 38 -67.52 38.04 109.80
C GLN A 38 -67.88 38.03 108.30
N LYS A 39 -68.97 38.72 107.97
CA LYS A 39 -69.31 39.15 106.61
C LYS A 39 -68.36 40.31 106.23
N SER A 40 -67.19 39.99 105.70
CA SER A 40 -66.32 40.88 104.90
C SER A 40 -65.00 40.25 104.43
N SER A 41 -64.63 39.03 104.86
CA SER A 41 -63.35 38.37 104.53
C SER A 41 -63.44 37.30 103.43
N THR A 42 -64.57 36.60 103.32
CA THR A 42 -64.67 35.34 102.53
C THR A 42 -64.72 35.50 101.01
N ASP A 43 -65.05 36.70 100.51
CA ASP A 43 -65.05 36.98 99.06
C ASP A 43 -63.63 37.26 98.55
N ASN A 44 -62.79 37.86 99.39
CA ASN A 44 -61.36 38.04 99.10
C ASN A 44 -60.64 36.70 99.11
N ASP A 45 -60.94 35.80 100.05
CA ASP A 45 -60.28 34.49 100.14
C ASP A 45 -60.59 33.58 98.93
N LEU A 46 -61.83 33.63 98.41
CA LEU A 46 -62.21 32.89 97.19
C LEU A 46 -61.53 33.46 95.94
N LYS A 47 -61.39 34.79 95.88
CA LYS A 47 -60.72 35.49 94.78
C LYS A 47 -59.21 35.24 94.78
N VAL A 48 -58.60 35.17 95.96
CA VAL A 48 -57.20 34.76 96.15
C VAL A 48 -56.99 33.34 95.66
N PHE A 49 -57.84 32.37 96.05
CA PHE A 49 -57.72 30.98 95.57
C PHE A 49 -57.90 30.86 94.04
N GLN A 50 -58.82 31.63 93.44
CA GLN A 50 -58.98 31.66 91.98
C GLN A 50 -57.76 32.25 91.28
N LEU A 51 -57.16 33.31 91.84
CA LEU A 51 -55.92 33.91 91.32
C LEU A 51 -54.73 32.97 91.48
N GLU A 52 -54.62 32.24 92.58
CA GLU A 52 -53.58 31.21 92.81
C GLU A 52 -53.73 30.05 91.81
N ALA A 53 -54.95 29.57 91.55
CA ALA A 53 -55.19 28.54 90.55
C ALA A 53 -54.90 29.03 89.11
N GLN A 54 -55.20 30.29 88.81
CA GLN A 54 -54.85 30.91 87.53
C GLN A 54 -53.33 31.10 87.38
N LEU A 55 -52.64 31.51 88.44
CA LEU A 55 -51.19 31.64 88.48
C LEU A 55 -50.52 30.28 88.29
N ALA A 56 -50.95 29.25 89.04
CA ALA A 56 -50.44 27.89 88.90
C ALA A 56 -50.68 27.32 87.49
N LYS A 57 -51.84 27.59 86.89
CA LYS A 57 -52.11 27.21 85.49
C LYS A 57 -51.19 27.95 84.52
N SER A 58 -51.02 29.26 84.69
CA SER A 58 -50.13 30.07 83.84
C SER A 58 -48.66 29.64 83.99
N GLU A 59 -48.24 29.24 85.19
CA GLU A 59 -46.90 28.72 85.44
C GLU A 59 -46.69 27.34 84.80
N ALA A 60 -47.68 26.45 84.90
CA ALA A 60 -47.66 25.15 84.23
C ALA A 60 -47.64 25.30 82.69
N ASP A 61 -48.45 26.20 82.14
CA ASP A 61 -48.46 26.51 80.70
C ASP A 61 -47.10 27.09 80.26
N ARG A 62 -46.50 27.98 81.06
CA ARG A 62 -45.15 28.51 80.82
C ARG A 62 -44.08 27.42 80.87
N GLN A 63 -44.15 26.50 81.83
CA GLN A 63 -43.23 25.36 81.92
C GLN A 63 -43.38 24.42 80.72
N ALA A 64 -44.62 24.11 80.31
CA ALA A 64 -44.88 23.30 79.12
C ALA A 64 -44.36 23.97 77.85
N GLN A 65 -44.56 25.29 77.69
CA GLN A 65 -44.00 26.07 76.58
C GLN A 65 -42.47 26.08 76.60
N THR A 66 -41.85 26.18 77.77
CA THR A 66 -40.39 26.15 77.93
C THR A 66 -39.84 24.78 77.51
N ALA A 67 -40.46 23.68 77.95
CA ALA A 67 -40.06 22.33 77.56
C ALA A 67 -40.20 22.06 76.05
N VAL A 68 -41.27 22.57 75.42
CA VAL A 68 -41.44 22.50 73.96
C VAL A 68 -40.35 23.31 73.24
N SER A 69 -40.05 24.53 73.73
CA SER A 69 -39.00 25.37 73.15
C SER A 69 -37.63 24.71 73.24
N GLU A 70 -37.28 24.12 74.39
CA GLU A 70 -36.03 23.37 74.58
C GLU A 70 -35.94 22.16 73.65
N SER A 71 -37.03 21.41 73.48
CA SER A 71 -37.09 20.29 72.53
C SER A 71 -36.89 20.75 71.07
N LEU A 72 -37.50 21.87 70.67
CA LEU A 72 -37.33 22.43 69.33
C LEU A 72 -35.90 22.94 69.09
N VAL A 73 -35.26 23.53 70.11
CA VAL A 73 -33.85 23.95 70.04
C VAL A 73 -32.94 22.75 69.85
N ALA A 74 -33.14 21.67 70.60
CA ALA A 74 -32.36 20.44 70.45
C ALA A 74 -32.53 19.81 69.05
N GLU A 75 -33.75 19.81 68.51
CA GLU A 75 -34.01 19.28 67.16
C GLU A 75 -33.41 20.18 66.07
N ASN A 76 -33.52 21.50 66.19
CA ASN A 76 -32.87 22.43 65.27
C ASN A 76 -31.35 22.26 65.26
N GLN A 77 -30.73 22.04 66.43
CA GLN A 77 -29.30 21.75 66.50
C GLN A 77 -28.91 20.43 65.81
N ARG A 78 -29.76 19.39 65.91
CA ARG A 78 -29.55 18.13 65.18
C ARG A 78 -29.64 18.32 63.69
N ILE A 79 -30.66 19.05 63.23
CA ILE A 79 -30.86 19.35 61.80
C ILE A 79 -29.68 20.17 61.27
N GLN A 80 -29.20 21.18 62.01
CA GLN A 80 -28.03 21.97 61.63
C GLN A 80 -26.78 21.10 61.47
N LYS A 81 -26.50 20.22 62.43
CA LYS A 81 -25.36 19.29 62.32
C LYS A 81 -25.50 18.33 61.15
N ALA A 82 -26.71 17.84 60.90
CA ALA A 82 -26.98 16.97 59.75
C ALA A 82 -26.79 17.71 58.42
N LEU A 83 -27.18 18.99 58.36
CA LEU A 83 -26.99 19.85 57.20
C LEU A 83 -25.50 20.10 56.94
N GLU A 84 -24.72 20.49 57.96
CA GLU A 84 -23.27 20.70 57.83
C GLU A 84 -22.56 19.42 57.34
N MET A 85 -22.90 18.26 57.88
CA MET A 85 -22.34 16.98 57.41
C MET A 85 -22.71 16.66 55.96
N ALA A 86 -23.93 17.01 55.53
CA ALA A 86 -24.37 16.80 54.16
C ALA A 86 -23.64 17.74 53.19
N GLU A 87 -23.41 19.00 53.58
CA GLU A 87 -22.64 19.98 52.82
C GLU A 87 -21.19 19.53 52.62
N ILE A 88 -20.53 19.05 53.67
CA ILE A 88 -19.16 18.52 53.59
C ILE A 88 -19.10 17.33 52.62
N LYS A 89 -20.01 16.36 52.76
CA LYS A 89 -20.07 15.19 51.86
C LYS A 89 -20.32 15.58 50.41
N LEU A 90 -21.18 16.57 50.18
CA LEU A 90 -21.43 17.09 48.85
C LEU A 90 -20.16 17.73 48.27
N GLN A 91 -19.45 18.54 49.06
CA GLN A 91 -18.21 19.18 48.64
C GLN A 91 -17.10 18.17 48.33
N GLU A 92 -16.94 17.13 49.17
CA GLU A 92 -16.00 16.03 48.93
C GLU A 92 -16.34 15.27 47.64
N ALA A 93 -17.62 14.96 47.42
CA ALA A 93 -18.08 14.30 46.21
C ALA A 93 -17.81 15.17 44.96
N MET A 94 -18.11 16.47 45.03
CA MET A 94 -17.83 17.41 43.94
C MET A 94 -16.34 17.46 43.60
N SER A 95 -15.46 17.58 44.61
CA SER A 95 -14.01 17.59 44.39
C SER A 95 -13.51 16.28 43.79
N SER A 96 -14.04 15.13 44.24
CA SER A 96 -13.73 13.82 43.65
C SER A 96 -14.10 13.76 42.17
N PHE A 97 -15.31 14.22 41.81
CA PHE A 97 -15.77 14.24 40.42
C PHE A 97 -14.95 15.20 39.55
N GLU A 98 -14.51 16.33 40.09
CA GLU A 98 -13.64 17.26 39.37
C GLU A 98 -12.28 16.65 39.05
N ASN A 99 -11.68 15.93 40.00
CA ASN A 99 -10.42 15.21 39.78
C ASN A 99 -10.57 14.12 38.70
N GLU A 100 -11.63 13.31 38.77
CA GLU A 100 -11.92 12.30 37.74
C GLU A 100 -12.12 12.95 36.37
N ARG A 101 -12.88 14.06 36.31
CA ARG A 101 -13.11 14.81 35.07
C ARG A 101 -11.78 15.28 34.47
N GLU A 102 -10.86 15.80 35.27
CA GLU A 102 -9.53 16.21 34.79
C GLU A 102 -8.71 15.04 34.24
N GLU A 103 -8.76 13.88 34.88
CA GLU A 103 -8.09 12.68 34.37
C GLU A 103 -8.64 12.23 33.02
N TYR A 104 -9.97 12.19 32.87
CA TYR A 104 -10.59 11.87 31.59
C TYR A 104 -10.25 12.89 30.50
N LEU A 105 -10.18 14.18 30.83
CA LEU A 105 -9.78 15.22 29.88
C LEU A 105 -8.35 15.01 29.37
N LYS A 106 -7.40 14.68 30.26
CA LYS A 106 -6.01 14.36 29.88
C LYS A 106 -5.94 13.17 28.92
N ILE A 107 -6.74 12.12 29.18
CA ILE A 107 -6.83 10.95 28.30
C ILE A 107 -7.37 11.33 26.92
N ILE A 108 -8.44 12.13 26.87
CA ILE A 108 -9.05 12.60 25.61
C ILE A 108 -8.05 13.42 24.80
N GLU A 109 -7.33 14.34 25.43
CA GLU A 109 -6.32 15.17 24.77
C GLU A 109 -5.18 14.34 24.18
N LYS A 110 -4.67 13.36 24.95
CA LYS A 110 -3.66 12.43 24.48
C LYS A 110 -4.15 11.64 23.27
N HIS A 111 -5.35 11.05 23.33
CA HIS A 111 -5.89 10.32 22.19
C HIS A 111 -6.10 11.19 20.95
N LYS A 112 -6.52 12.45 21.13
CA LYS A 112 -6.62 13.42 20.01
C LYS A 112 -5.24 13.72 19.40
N TYR A 113 -4.21 13.82 20.23
CA TYR A 113 -2.85 14.00 19.74
C TYR A 113 -2.37 12.78 18.95
N ASP A 114 -2.46 11.59 19.54
CA ASP A 114 -2.06 10.33 18.89
C ASP A 114 -2.82 10.11 17.57
N GLN A 115 -4.12 10.41 17.54
CA GLN A 115 -4.92 10.32 16.31
C GLN A 115 -4.41 11.28 15.23
N ARG A 116 -4.04 12.51 15.58
CA ARG A 116 -3.47 13.48 14.62
C ARG A 116 -2.14 12.99 14.06
N GLU A 117 -1.27 12.45 14.90
CA GLU A 117 0.03 11.90 14.47
C GLU A 117 -0.15 10.72 13.52
N ILE A 118 -1.06 9.79 13.83
CA ILE A 118 -1.38 8.65 12.96
C ILE A 118 -1.90 9.14 11.60
N VAL A 119 -2.86 10.08 11.59
CA VAL A 119 -3.42 10.63 10.35
C VAL A 119 -2.34 11.34 9.53
N HIS A 120 -1.47 12.11 10.19
CA HIS A 120 -0.36 12.80 9.54
C HIS A 120 0.61 11.78 8.90
N GLY A 121 1.03 10.75 9.64
CA GLY A 121 1.90 9.68 9.15
C GLY A 121 1.31 8.97 7.92
N LEU A 122 0.04 8.56 8.00
CA LEU A 122 -0.66 7.93 6.88
C LEU A 122 -0.75 8.85 5.65
N ASN A 123 -0.91 10.17 5.85
CA ASN A 123 -0.95 11.12 4.75
C ASN A 123 0.43 11.32 4.11
N CYS A 124 1.50 11.33 4.91
CA CYS A 124 2.88 11.32 4.41
C CYS A 124 3.17 10.08 3.56
N ASP A 125 2.83 8.89 4.08
CA ASP A 125 3.03 7.61 3.38
C ASP A 125 2.23 7.55 2.07
N LYS A 126 0.96 8.01 2.11
CA LYS A 126 0.11 8.12 0.92
C LYS A 126 0.76 9.02 -0.14
N ASN A 127 1.25 10.19 0.25
CA ASN A 127 1.87 11.14 -0.69
C ASN A 127 3.19 10.60 -1.26
N GLU A 128 3.96 9.86 -0.48
CA GLU A 128 5.14 9.16 -0.96
C GLU A 128 4.79 8.08 -1.98
N LEU A 129 3.75 7.28 -1.70
CA LEU A 129 3.29 6.24 -2.61
C LEU A 129 2.77 6.83 -3.94
N ILE A 130 2.04 7.95 -3.88
CA ILE A 130 1.57 8.69 -5.07
C ILE A 130 2.76 9.14 -5.91
N ARG A 131 3.80 9.71 -5.31
CA ARG A 131 5.01 10.14 -6.04
C ARG A 131 5.70 8.97 -6.72
N LYS A 132 5.90 7.85 -6.01
CA LYS A 132 6.47 6.63 -6.58
C LYS A 132 5.65 6.11 -7.77
N LEU A 133 4.33 6.12 -7.64
CA LEU A 133 3.43 5.68 -8.70
C LEU A 133 3.52 6.59 -9.93
N GLN A 134 3.59 7.91 -9.73
CA GLN A 134 3.76 8.88 -10.82
C GLN A 134 5.09 8.69 -11.55
N THR A 135 6.19 8.50 -10.82
CA THR A 135 7.50 8.23 -11.43
C THR A 135 7.48 6.92 -12.22
N ALA A 136 6.94 5.84 -11.66
CA ALA A 136 6.83 4.56 -12.36
C ALA A 136 5.96 4.66 -13.62
N HIS A 137 4.87 5.43 -13.56
CA HIS A 137 4.01 5.67 -14.70
C HIS A 137 4.72 6.45 -15.82
N GLN A 138 5.51 7.48 -15.46
CA GLN A 138 6.30 8.23 -16.43
C GLN A 138 7.31 7.32 -17.13
N ILE A 139 8.11 6.56 -16.36
CA ILE A 139 9.10 5.61 -16.92
C ILE A 139 8.42 4.61 -17.86
N THR A 140 7.27 4.07 -17.47
CA THR A 140 6.53 3.09 -18.30
C THR A 140 6.06 3.72 -19.61
N THR A 141 5.66 4.99 -19.56
CA THR A 141 5.19 5.73 -20.74
C THR A 141 6.36 5.98 -21.70
N ASP A 142 7.51 6.41 -21.18
CA ASP A 142 8.71 6.67 -21.97
C ASP A 142 9.22 5.38 -22.63
N LEU A 143 9.33 4.28 -21.86
CA LEU A 143 9.71 2.97 -22.39
C LEU A 143 8.76 2.47 -23.48
N LYS A 144 7.46 2.76 -23.36
CA LYS A 144 6.48 2.38 -24.37
C LYS A 144 6.66 3.17 -25.67
N LEU A 145 7.00 4.45 -25.58
CA LEU A 145 7.31 5.28 -26.75
C LEU A 145 8.59 4.79 -27.45
N ASP A 146 9.63 4.49 -26.68
CA ASP A 146 10.89 3.95 -27.21
C ASP A 146 10.67 2.61 -27.92
N ALA A 147 9.93 1.69 -27.28
CA ALA A 147 9.60 0.40 -27.88
C ALA A 147 8.78 0.54 -29.18
N GLN A 148 7.88 1.53 -29.26
CA GLN A 148 7.13 1.82 -30.49
C GLN A 148 8.05 2.33 -31.60
N ALA A 149 8.97 3.23 -31.29
CA ALA A 149 9.94 3.75 -32.26
C ALA A 149 10.87 2.64 -32.79
N GLU A 150 11.35 1.77 -31.91
CA GLU A 150 12.15 0.60 -32.30
C GLU A 150 11.36 -0.37 -33.18
N GLN A 151 10.09 -0.61 -32.84
CA GLN A 151 9.21 -1.47 -33.64
C GLN A 151 9.02 -0.91 -35.06
N GLU A 152 8.82 0.40 -35.21
CA GLU A 152 8.75 1.04 -36.53
C GLU A 152 10.06 0.91 -37.31
N HIS A 153 11.20 1.05 -36.64
CA HIS A 153 12.51 0.88 -37.27
C HIS A 153 12.69 -0.56 -37.77
N ILE A 154 12.37 -1.56 -36.94
CA ILE A 154 12.44 -2.98 -37.33
C ILE A 154 11.54 -3.26 -38.53
N GLN A 155 10.32 -2.72 -38.57
CA GLN A 155 9.43 -2.89 -39.72
C GLN A 155 10.03 -2.31 -41.02
N LYS A 156 10.74 -1.18 -40.95
CA LYS A 156 11.42 -0.60 -42.11
C LYS A 156 12.57 -1.49 -42.58
N VAL A 157 13.37 -2.01 -41.65
CA VAL A 157 14.48 -2.93 -41.96
C VAL A 157 13.96 -4.20 -42.64
N LEU A 158 12.91 -4.83 -42.11
CA LEU A 158 12.31 -6.03 -42.71
C LEU A 158 11.82 -5.80 -44.15
N LYS A 159 11.27 -4.60 -44.44
CA LYS A 159 10.87 -4.23 -45.81
C LYS A 159 12.07 -4.12 -46.75
N ILE A 160 13.17 -3.54 -46.28
CA ILE A 160 14.42 -3.42 -47.05
C ILE A 160 15.00 -4.82 -47.32
N GLU A 161 15.08 -5.68 -46.31
CA GLU A 161 15.57 -7.06 -46.46
C GLU A 161 14.75 -7.86 -47.48
N ALA A 162 13.42 -7.73 -47.43
CA ALA A 162 12.54 -8.38 -48.39
C ALA A 162 12.79 -7.88 -49.82
N GLN A 163 13.08 -6.59 -50.00
CA GLN A 163 13.43 -6.04 -51.31
C GLN A 163 14.80 -6.53 -51.79
N LEU A 164 15.81 -6.52 -50.92
CA LEU A 164 17.14 -7.04 -51.22
C LEU A 164 17.11 -8.50 -51.67
N CYS A 165 16.28 -9.33 -51.03
CA CYS A 165 16.11 -10.72 -51.44
C CYS A 165 15.51 -10.86 -52.84
N LYS A 166 14.58 -9.98 -53.23
CA LYS A 166 14.02 -9.95 -54.59
C LYS A 166 15.07 -9.51 -55.59
N ASP A 167 15.75 -8.40 -55.31
CA ASP A 167 16.79 -7.85 -56.20
C ASP A 167 17.90 -8.89 -56.44
N GLN A 168 18.33 -9.61 -55.40
CA GLN A 168 19.32 -10.69 -55.53
C GLN A 168 18.84 -11.81 -56.47
N LYS A 169 17.58 -12.22 -56.38
CA LYS A 169 17.01 -13.24 -57.29
C LYS A 169 16.95 -12.73 -58.72
N ASP A 170 16.53 -11.49 -58.92
CA ASP A 170 16.42 -10.87 -60.23
C ASP A 170 17.81 -10.73 -60.89
N PHE A 171 18.82 -10.28 -60.14
CA PHE A 171 20.20 -10.21 -60.61
C PHE A 171 20.75 -11.58 -61.01
N GLU A 172 20.48 -12.61 -60.21
CA GLU A 172 20.93 -13.97 -60.51
C GLU A 172 20.22 -14.53 -61.77
N GLU A 173 18.94 -14.22 -61.96
CA GLU A 173 18.22 -14.61 -63.18
C GLU A 173 18.77 -13.88 -64.42
N ILE A 174 18.99 -12.57 -64.33
CA ILE A 174 19.60 -11.78 -65.41
C ILE A 174 20.99 -12.32 -65.75
N ARG A 175 21.80 -12.62 -64.73
CA ARG A 175 23.14 -13.20 -64.89
C ARG A 175 23.09 -14.51 -65.66
N LYS A 176 22.20 -15.44 -65.27
CA LYS A 176 22.03 -16.74 -65.95
C LYS A 176 21.59 -16.55 -67.41
N LYS A 177 20.62 -15.66 -67.67
CA LYS A 177 20.16 -15.36 -69.04
C LYS A 177 21.28 -14.79 -69.90
N SER A 178 22.04 -13.83 -69.38
CA SER A 178 23.18 -13.21 -70.06
C SER A 178 24.27 -14.24 -70.39
N GLN A 179 24.65 -15.06 -69.41
CA GLN A 179 25.65 -16.12 -69.60
C GLN A 179 25.19 -17.16 -70.64
N ALA A 180 23.92 -17.56 -70.61
CA ALA A 180 23.36 -18.50 -71.60
C ALA A 180 23.33 -17.90 -73.01
N ALA A 181 22.97 -16.63 -73.16
CA ALA A 181 22.99 -15.93 -74.44
C ALA A 181 24.41 -15.84 -75.01
N MET A 182 25.39 -15.47 -74.17
CA MET A 182 26.81 -15.43 -74.54
C MET A 182 27.34 -16.80 -74.97
N ARG A 183 27.09 -17.86 -74.19
CA ARG A 183 27.45 -19.24 -74.56
C ARG A 183 26.83 -19.67 -75.88
N LYS A 184 25.56 -19.35 -76.11
CA LYS A 184 24.86 -19.67 -77.37
C LYS A 184 25.50 -18.95 -78.57
N GLN A 185 25.96 -17.71 -78.39
CA GLN A 185 26.64 -16.97 -79.43
C GLN A 185 28.02 -17.57 -79.73
N LEU A 186 28.82 -17.87 -78.71
CA LEU A 186 30.12 -18.52 -78.86
C LEU A 186 29.99 -19.88 -79.55
N LYS A 187 28.99 -20.69 -79.19
CA LYS A 187 28.73 -21.98 -79.85
C LYS A 187 28.42 -21.82 -81.34
N LYS A 188 27.56 -20.86 -81.71
CA LYS A 188 27.25 -20.56 -83.12
C LYS A 188 28.46 -20.07 -83.91
N GLU A 189 29.35 -19.31 -83.27
CA GLU A 189 30.58 -18.82 -83.92
C GLU A 189 31.59 -19.95 -84.13
N SER A 190 31.80 -20.81 -83.12
CA SER A 190 32.65 -22.00 -83.24
C SER A 190 32.13 -23.00 -84.28
N GLU A 191 30.81 -23.23 -84.37
CA GLU A 191 30.19 -24.07 -85.40
C GLU A 191 30.40 -23.52 -86.82
N LYS A 192 30.51 -22.19 -86.98
CA LYS A 192 30.77 -21.56 -88.28
C LYS A 192 32.25 -21.61 -88.68
N SER A 193 33.17 -21.46 -87.72
CA SER A 193 34.62 -21.52 -87.98
C SER A 193 35.16 -22.95 -88.05
N GLY A 194 34.50 -23.91 -87.38
CA GLY A 194 35.00 -25.28 -87.23
C GLY A 194 36.14 -25.42 -86.23
N GLU A 195 36.52 -24.34 -85.54
CA GLU A 195 37.64 -24.28 -84.60
C GLU A 195 37.18 -23.76 -83.22
N LEU A 196 37.80 -24.29 -82.16
CA LEU A 196 37.64 -23.76 -80.80
C LEU A 196 38.37 -22.42 -80.68
N PHE A 197 37.89 -21.55 -79.80
CA PHE A 197 38.60 -20.32 -79.53
C PHE A 197 39.91 -20.62 -78.78
N SER A 198 40.99 -19.92 -79.12
CA SER A 198 42.31 -20.13 -78.51
C SER A 198 42.30 -20.04 -76.98
N TRP A 199 41.45 -19.17 -76.41
CA TRP A 199 41.30 -19.00 -74.97
C TRP A 199 40.54 -20.17 -74.27
N GLN A 200 39.97 -21.11 -75.02
CA GLN A 200 39.26 -22.29 -74.49
C GLN A 200 40.17 -23.51 -74.30
N SER A 201 41.40 -23.47 -74.82
CA SER A 201 42.36 -24.56 -74.73
C SER A 201 43.64 -24.10 -74.04
N CYS A 202 44.37 -25.05 -73.45
CA CYS A 202 45.66 -24.74 -72.86
C CYS A 202 46.69 -24.47 -73.97
N GLU A 203 47.40 -23.34 -73.91
CA GLU A 203 48.42 -23.00 -74.92
C GLU A 203 49.66 -23.94 -74.92
N ILE A 204 49.77 -24.83 -73.91
CA ILE A 204 50.87 -25.81 -73.82
C ILE A 204 50.49 -27.15 -74.44
N CYS A 205 49.38 -27.75 -74.00
CA CYS A 205 48.96 -29.06 -74.49
C CYS A 205 47.92 -29.00 -75.61
N LEU A 206 47.38 -27.81 -75.92
CA LEU A 206 46.33 -27.53 -76.89
C LEU A 206 44.98 -28.22 -76.62
N GLU A 207 44.87 -28.88 -75.47
CA GLU A 207 43.67 -29.57 -75.03
C GLU A 207 42.66 -28.57 -74.42
N PRO A 208 41.34 -28.77 -74.65
CA PRO A 208 40.30 -27.93 -74.09
C PRO A 208 40.32 -27.91 -72.56
N PHE A 209 40.02 -26.75 -71.99
CA PHE A 209 39.79 -26.63 -70.55
C PHE A 209 38.47 -27.30 -70.15
N GLY A 210 38.43 -27.85 -68.94
CA GLY A 210 37.25 -28.51 -68.40
C GLY A 210 37.19 -28.48 -66.88
N GLU A 211 36.06 -28.90 -66.31
CA GLU A 211 35.88 -29.00 -64.86
C GLU A 211 36.68 -30.16 -64.23
N GLU A 212 37.13 -31.10 -65.06
CA GLU A 212 38.02 -32.19 -64.66
C GLU A 212 39.27 -31.66 -63.98
N LYS A 213 39.69 -32.34 -62.91
CA LYS A 213 40.74 -31.85 -62.02
C LYS A 213 42.00 -31.42 -62.79
N GLU A 214 42.44 -32.21 -63.75
CA GLU A 214 43.67 -31.98 -64.53
C GLU A 214 43.51 -30.94 -65.64
N ARG A 215 42.30 -30.81 -66.21
CA ARG A 215 41.97 -29.84 -67.27
C ARG A 215 41.47 -28.50 -66.74
N THR A 216 41.30 -28.34 -65.42
CA THR A 216 40.87 -27.04 -64.85
C THR A 216 41.85 -25.91 -65.20
N PRO A 217 41.38 -24.78 -65.76
CA PRO A 217 42.20 -23.63 -66.07
C PRO A 217 42.63 -22.91 -64.78
N ARG A 218 43.91 -22.61 -64.65
CA ARG A 218 44.55 -21.99 -63.50
C ARG A 218 45.21 -20.69 -63.89
N ILE A 219 44.96 -19.64 -63.11
CA ILE A 219 45.51 -18.30 -63.37
C ILE A 219 46.86 -18.18 -62.67
N PHE A 220 47.91 -17.84 -63.41
CA PHE A 220 49.23 -17.54 -62.88
C PHE A 220 49.25 -16.09 -62.35
N GLY A 221 50.25 -15.72 -61.55
CA GLY A 221 50.39 -14.36 -61.00
C GLY A 221 50.45 -13.25 -62.04
N CYS A 222 50.82 -13.57 -63.29
CA CYS A 222 50.81 -12.68 -64.43
C CYS A 222 49.45 -12.56 -65.15
N GLY A 223 48.46 -13.39 -64.81
CA GLY A 223 47.13 -13.41 -65.43
C GLY A 223 46.95 -14.46 -66.55
N HIS A 224 48.02 -15.04 -67.07
CA HIS A 224 47.95 -16.12 -68.06
C HIS A 224 47.31 -17.39 -67.47
N THR A 225 46.62 -18.16 -68.32
CA THR A 225 45.81 -19.31 -67.90
C THR A 225 46.29 -20.61 -68.54
N PHE A 226 46.59 -21.62 -67.71
CA PHE A 226 47.02 -22.95 -68.16
C PHE A 226 46.27 -24.06 -67.42
N CYS A 227 46.23 -25.28 -67.96
CA CYS A 227 45.55 -26.38 -67.28
C CYS A 227 46.37 -26.81 -66.04
N LEU A 228 45.70 -27.39 -65.05
CA LEU A 228 46.36 -27.81 -63.83
C LEU A 228 47.49 -28.82 -64.10
N GLU A 229 47.29 -29.73 -65.04
CA GLU A 229 48.29 -30.72 -65.42
C GLU A 229 49.58 -30.07 -65.94
N CYS A 230 49.48 -29.13 -66.88
CA CYS A 230 50.63 -28.41 -67.40
C CYS A 230 51.25 -27.50 -66.33
N SER A 231 50.42 -26.89 -65.48
CA SER A 231 50.90 -26.07 -64.36
C SER A 231 51.80 -26.86 -63.41
N LYS A 232 51.44 -28.12 -63.10
CA LYS A 232 52.25 -29.03 -62.27
C LYS A 232 53.59 -29.37 -62.91
N LYS A 233 53.64 -29.51 -64.25
CA LYS A 233 54.88 -29.82 -64.98
C LYS A 233 55.87 -28.65 -65.02
N LEU A 234 55.40 -27.44 -64.74
CA LEU A 234 56.20 -26.20 -64.74
C LEU A 234 56.69 -25.77 -63.35
N VAL A 235 56.36 -26.54 -62.31
CA VAL A 235 56.77 -26.24 -60.94
C VAL A 235 58.26 -26.48 -60.76
N GLU A 236 58.95 -25.48 -60.24
CA GLU A 236 60.34 -25.54 -59.78
C GLU A 236 60.35 -25.18 -58.29
N GLU A 237 60.61 -26.17 -57.42
CA GLU A 237 60.62 -26.02 -55.95
C GLU A 237 59.33 -25.36 -55.39
N ASP A 238 59.37 -24.05 -55.14
CA ASP A 238 58.30 -23.24 -54.54
C ASP A 238 57.79 -22.11 -55.46
N TYR A 239 58.13 -22.16 -56.75
CA TYR A 239 57.61 -21.22 -57.73
C TYR A 239 57.24 -21.89 -59.06
N VAL A 240 56.36 -21.24 -59.83
CA VAL A 240 56.02 -21.64 -61.20
C VAL A 240 56.24 -20.46 -62.13
N LYS A 241 57.01 -20.64 -63.20
CA LYS A 241 57.23 -19.60 -64.22
C LYS A 241 56.18 -19.74 -65.32
N CYS A 242 55.55 -18.63 -65.66
CA CYS A 242 54.68 -18.57 -66.83
C CYS A 242 55.47 -18.84 -68.12
N PRO A 243 55.05 -19.76 -68.99
CA PRO A 243 55.74 -20.02 -70.26
C PRO A 243 55.74 -18.86 -71.26
N LEU A 244 54.80 -17.92 -71.13
CA LEU A 244 54.59 -16.84 -72.10
C LEU A 244 55.45 -15.61 -71.79
N ASP A 245 55.48 -15.19 -70.53
CA ASP A 245 56.16 -13.96 -70.08
C ASP A 245 57.29 -14.21 -69.07
N ARG A 246 57.47 -15.46 -68.63
CA ARG A 246 58.48 -15.90 -67.64
C ARG A 246 58.32 -15.28 -66.26
N ILE A 247 57.21 -14.61 -65.98
CA ILE A 247 56.91 -14.07 -64.66
C ILE A 247 56.63 -15.24 -63.70
N GLY A 248 57.36 -15.25 -62.58
CA GLY A 248 57.26 -16.28 -61.55
C GLY A 248 56.09 -16.03 -60.61
N THR A 249 55.32 -17.08 -60.32
CA THR A 249 54.31 -17.11 -59.26
C THR A 249 54.87 -17.93 -58.11
N GLN A 250 55.24 -17.29 -57.00
CA GLN A 250 55.65 -17.99 -55.79
C GLN A 250 54.42 -18.59 -55.09
N PHE A 251 54.57 -19.81 -54.56
CA PHE A 251 53.50 -20.46 -53.82
C PHE A 251 54.05 -21.31 -52.68
N LYS A 252 53.28 -21.41 -51.58
CA LYS A 252 53.62 -22.29 -50.45
C LYS A 252 52.67 -23.47 -50.40
N GLY A 253 53.21 -24.68 -50.42
CA GLY A 253 52.43 -25.92 -50.35
C GLY A 253 51.95 -26.40 -51.72
N ASN A 254 50.73 -26.95 -51.79
CA ASN A 254 50.26 -27.62 -53.00
C ASN A 254 49.71 -26.63 -54.05
N ILE A 255 50.30 -26.64 -55.25
CA ILE A 255 49.93 -25.78 -56.39
C ILE A 255 48.43 -25.82 -56.73
N GLU A 256 47.73 -26.96 -56.55
CA GLU A 256 46.30 -27.09 -56.85
C GLU A 256 45.43 -26.19 -55.97
N LYS A 257 45.90 -25.92 -54.74
CA LYS A 257 45.21 -25.09 -53.75
C LYS A 257 45.62 -23.62 -53.87
N VAL A 258 46.81 -23.34 -54.40
CA VAL A 258 47.36 -21.99 -54.45
C VAL A 258 46.99 -21.28 -55.76
N LEU A 259 47.03 -21.95 -56.90
CA LEU A 259 46.62 -21.32 -58.15
C LEU A 259 45.08 -21.25 -58.25
N PRO A 260 44.48 -20.05 -58.33
CA PRO A 260 43.04 -19.90 -58.42
C PRO A 260 42.51 -20.47 -59.74
N LYS A 261 41.34 -21.11 -59.66
CA LYS A 261 40.61 -21.55 -60.87
C LYS A 261 40.12 -20.33 -61.64
N ASN A 262 40.26 -20.37 -62.96
CA ASN A 262 39.66 -19.37 -63.84
C ASN A 262 38.19 -19.74 -64.12
N PHE A 263 37.29 -19.33 -63.22
CA PHE A 263 35.86 -19.59 -63.39
C PHE A 263 35.28 -18.86 -64.60
N SER A 264 35.84 -17.73 -65.03
CA SER A 264 35.38 -17.03 -66.24
C SER A 264 35.60 -17.88 -67.49
N VAL A 265 36.79 -18.48 -67.64
CA VAL A 265 37.08 -19.40 -68.76
C VAL A 265 36.20 -20.65 -68.67
N LEU A 266 36.12 -21.31 -67.51
CA LEU A 266 35.24 -22.48 -67.32
C LEU A 266 33.78 -22.21 -67.68
N ASN A 267 33.28 -21.03 -67.29
CA ASN A 267 31.91 -20.60 -67.55
C ASN A 267 31.63 -20.22 -69.01
N MET A 268 32.66 -20.06 -69.85
CA MET A 268 32.56 -19.69 -71.25
C MET A 268 33.05 -20.80 -72.21
N CYS A 269 33.77 -21.81 -71.72
CA CYS A 269 34.01 -23.05 -72.46
C CYS A 269 32.66 -23.68 -72.87
N ILE A 270 32.61 -24.14 -74.13
CA ILE A 270 31.42 -24.69 -74.81
C ILE A 270 31.42 -26.21 -74.68
#